data_AF-A0A2W1JQ91-F1
#
_entry.id   AF-A0A2W1JQ91-F1
#
_cell.length_a   1.000
_cell.length_b   1.000
_cell.length_c   1.000
_cell.angle_alpha   90.00
_cell.angle_beta   90.00
_cell.angle_gamma   90.00
#
_symmetry.space_group_name_H-M   'P 1'
#
loop_
_entity.id
_entity.type
_entity.pdbx_description
1 polymer ?
#
loop_
_entity_poly.entity_id
_entity_poly.type
_entity_poly.pdbx_seq_one_letter_code
_entity_poly.pdbx_strand_id
1 'polypeptide(L)' 'MELVIFIAAGVVSWLVFTWLLRVVKTTLKTAFLVAAIVMILQITIGVGPDQLWQAIAELPQQLGQLFNDQS' A
#
# COMPACT_ATOMS: atom_id res chain seq x y z
N MET A 1 37.36 -12.37 16.13
CA MET A 1 36.38 -12.66 15.06
C MET A 1 34.95 -12.61 15.60
N GLU A 2 34.61 -13.36 16.65
CA GLU A 2 33.25 -13.44 17.20
C GLU A 2 32.68 -12.11 17.73
N LEU A 3 33.48 -11.32 18.46
CA LEU A 3 33.03 -9.99 18.95
C LEU A 3 32.71 -9.01 17.81
N VAL A 4 33.45 -9.07 16.70
CA VAL A 4 33.21 -8.20 15.53
C VAL A 4 31.88 -8.56 14.87
N ILE A 5 31.59 -9.85 14.73
CA ILE A 5 30.30 -10.32 14.18
C ILE A 5 29.15 -9.93 15.12
N PHE A 6 29.33 -10.07 16.43
CA PHE A 6 28.30 -9.69 17.41
C PHE A 6 27.95 -8.20 17.33
N ILE A 7 28.96 -7.33 17.25
CA ILE A 7 28.77 -5.88 17.10
C ILE A 7 28.14 -5.55 15.74
N ALA A 8 28.62 -6.16 14.66
CA ALA A 8 28.06 -5.95 13.31
C ALA A 8 26.58 -6.36 13.24
N ALA A 9 26.21 -7.52 13.81
CA ALA A 9 24.83 -7.99 13.87
C ALA A 9 23.95 -7.04 14.71
N GLY A 10 24.46 -6.51 15.82
CA GLY A 10 23.76 -5.50 16.61
C GLY A 10 23.45 -4.23 15.84
N VAL A 11 24.44 -3.70 15.08
CA VAL A 11 24.27 -2.51 14.25
C VAL A 11 23.28 -2.76 13.11
N VAL A 12 23.38 -3.89 12.41
CA VAL A 12 22.46 -4.24 11.32
C VAL A 12 21.04 -4.42 11.85
N SER A 13 20.87 -5.15 12.97
CA SER A 13 19.57 -5.32 13.62
C SER A 13 18.94 -3.98 14.00
N TRP A 14 19.72 -3.07 14.59
CA TRP A 14 19.26 -1.72 14.91
C TRP A 14 18.84 -0.92 13.67
N LEU A 15 19.60 -1.03 12.59
CA LEU A 15 19.30 -0.36 11.33
C LEU A 15 18.01 -0.89 10.69
N VAL A 16 17.82 -2.21 10.68
CA VAL A 16 16.57 -2.83 10.21
C VAL A 16 15.40 -2.46 11.10
N PHE A 17 15.58 -2.47 12.43
CA PHE A 17 14.54 -2.10 13.39
C PHE A 17 14.08 -0.65 13.19
N THR A 18 15.02 0.29 13.09
CA THR A 18 14.71 1.70 12.85
C THR A 18 14.08 1.94 11.48
N TRP A 19 14.53 1.22 10.45
CA TRP A 19 13.90 1.25 9.13
C TRP A 19 12.46 0.72 9.18
N LEU A 20 12.22 -0.40 9.86
CA LEU A 20 10.89 -0.99 10.02
C LEU A 20 9.93 -0.01 10.68
N LEU A 21 10.35 0.69 11.75
CA LEU A 21 9.53 1.72 12.38
C LEU A 21 9.18 2.88 11.42
N ARG A 22 10.08 3.25 10.51
CA ARG A 22 9.79 4.25 9.47
C ARG A 22 8.80 3.72 8.44
N VAL A 23 8.97 2.48 8.00
CA VAL A 23 8.06 1.83 7.05
C VAL A 23 6.66 1.73 7.65
N VAL A 24 6.52 1.23 8.89
CA VAL A 24 5.22 1.14 9.58
C VAL A 24 4.56 2.52 9.66
N LYS A 25 5.28 3.57 10.08
CA LYS A 25 4.73 4.94 10.11
C LYS A 25 4.28 5.43 8.73
N THR A 26 5.04 5.09 7.69
CA THR A 26 4.71 5.45 6.31
C THR A 26 3.47 4.71 5.84
N THR A 27 3.40 3.39 6.06
CA THR A 27 2.25 2.55 5.75
C THR A 27 1.00 3.02 6.47
N LEU A 28 1.10 3.36 7.76
CA LEU A 28 -0.02 3.91 8.53
C LEU A 28 -0.51 5.24 7.96
N LYS A 29 0.39 6.16 7.58
CA LYS A 29 0.03 7.40 6.91
C LYS A 29 -0.67 7.15 5.58
N THR A 30 -0.12 6.27 4.75
CA THR A 30 -0.72 5.92 3.45
C THR A 30 -2.08 5.25 3.63
N ALA A 31 -2.19 4.25 4.51
CA ALA A 31 -3.46 3.58 4.81
C ALA A 31 -4.51 4.54 5.36
N PHE A 32 -4.12 5.46 6.25
CA PHE A 32 -5.01 6.49 6.77
C PHE A 32 -5.48 7.45 5.67
N LEU A 33 -4.57 7.85 4.77
CA LEU A 33 -4.89 8.76 3.67
C LEU A 33 -5.81 8.07 2.63
N VAL A 34 -5.57 6.80 2.34
CA VAL A 34 -6.46 5.96 1.53
C VAL A 34 -7.83 5.85 2.20
N ALA A 35 -7.89 5.54 3.49
CA ALA A 35 -9.15 5.48 4.24
C ALA A 35 -9.89 6.83 4.23
N ALA A 36 -9.18 7.95 4.36
CA ALA A 36 -9.76 9.29 4.28
C ALA A 36 -10.31 9.59 2.87
N ILE A 37 -9.59 9.23 1.80
CA ILE A 37 -10.07 9.38 0.42
C ILE A 37 -11.32 8.53 0.21
N VAL A 38 -11.29 7.26 0.61
CA VAL A 38 -12.44 6.35 0.52
C VAL A 38 -13.62 6.92 1.32
N MET A 39 -13.38 7.45 2.51
CA MET A 39 -14.39 8.11 3.35
C MET A 39 -15.02 9.33 2.67
N ILE A 40 -14.22 10.16 2.01
CA ILE A 40 -14.74 11.31 1.25
C ILE A 40 -15.56 10.83 0.06
N LEU A 41 -15.10 9.81 -0.67
CA LEU A 41 -15.81 9.24 -1.82
C LEU A 41 -17.15 8.62 -1.42
N GLN A 42 -17.20 7.86 -0.33
CA GLN A 42 -18.48 7.31 0.15
C GLN A 42 -19.46 8.40 0.61
N ILE A 43 -18.99 9.52 1.17
CA ILE A 43 -19.86 10.63 1.58
C ILE A 43 -20.36 11.43 0.37
N THR A 44 -19.48 11.68 -0.61
CA THR A 44 -19.79 12.52 -1.77
C THR A 44 -20.51 11.79 -2.91
N ILE A 45 -20.16 10.52 -3.15
CA ILE A 45 -20.67 9.71 -4.26
C ILE A 45 -21.64 8.61 -3.75
N GLY A 46 -21.59 8.24 -2.46
CA GLY A 46 -22.44 7.18 -1.88
C GLY A 46 -21.94 5.75 -2.10
N VAL A 47 -20.74 5.60 -2.67
CA VAL A 47 -20.17 4.30 -3.10
C VAL A 47 -19.31 3.72 -1.98
N GLY A 48 -19.55 2.45 -1.62
CA GLY A 48 -18.82 1.76 -0.56
C GLY A 48 -17.42 1.28 -0.97
N PRO A 49 -16.55 0.96 0.01
CA PRO A 49 -15.20 0.44 -0.25
C PRO A 49 -15.18 -0.85 -1.09
N ASP A 50 -16.13 -1.75 -0.88
CA ASP A 50 -16.24 -3.00 -1.67
C ASP A 50 -16.55 -2.72 -3.14
N GLN A 51 -17.38 -1.71 -3.42
CA GLN A 51 -17.74 -1.30 -4.78
C GLN A 51 -16.56 -0.64 -5.49
N LEU A 52 -15.75 0.16 -4.77
CA LEU A 52 -14.49 0.68 -5.29
C LEU A 52 -13.53 -0.44 -5.65
N TRP A 53 -13.42 -1.46 -4.79
CA TRP A 53 -12.56 -2.62 -5.05
C TRP A 53 -13.01 -3.41 -6.27
N GLN A 54 -14.32 -3.66 -6.41
CA GLN A 54 -14.90 -4.29 -7.60
C GLN A 54 -14.59 -3.48 -8.86
N ALA A 55 -14.84 -2.17 -8.84
CA ALA A 55 -14.55 -1.29 -9.97
C ALA A 55 -13.07 -1.35 -10.38
N ILE A 56 -12.14 -1.33 -9.42
CA ILE A 56 -10.70 -1.45 -9.68
C ILE A 56 -10.35 -2.83 -10.26
N ALA A 57 -10.97 -3.90 -9.77
CA ALA A 57 -10.74 -5.26 -10.29
C ALA A 57 -11.29 -5.45 -11.71
N GLU A 58 -12.32 -4.70 -12.08
CA GLU A 58 -12.94 -4.73 -13.41
C GLU A 58 -12.22 -3.81 -14.42
N LEU A 59 -11.49 -2.79 -13.97
CA LEU A 59 -10.73 -1.88 -14.86
C LEU A 59 -9.82 -2.61 -15.87
N PRO A 60 -9.00 -3.62 -15.51
CA PRO A 60 -8.15 -4.32 -16.47
C PRO A 60 -8.95 -5.03 -17.55
N GLN A 61 -10.11 -5.61 -17.21
CA GLN A 61 -10.99 -6.27 -18.17
C GLN A 61 -11.65 -5.24 -19.10
N GLN A 62 -12.14 -4.12 -18.56
CA GLN A 62 -12.71 -3.03 -19.34
C GLN A 62 -11.67 -2.43 -20.30
N LEU A 63 -10.45 -2.20 -19.82
CA LEU A 63 -9.33 -1.74 -20.65
C LEU A 63 -8.98 -2.77 -21.72
N GLY A 64 -8.88 -4.05 -21.36
CA GLY A 64 -8.63 -5.14 -22.31
C GLY A 64 -9.68 -5.21 -23.40
N GLN A 65 -10.97 -5.10 -23.06
CA GLN A 65 -12.08 -5.04 -24.02
C GLN A 65 -11.95 -3.83 -24.94
N LEU A 66 -11.69 -2.63 -24.38
CA LEU A 66 -11.51 -1.41 -25.18
C LEU A 66 -10.33 -1.50 -26.17
N PHE A 67 -9.24 -2.18 -25.79
CA PHE A 67 -8.12 -2.41 -26.69
C PHE A 67 -8.39 -3.50 -27.73
N ASN A 68 -9.13 -4.55 -27.36
CA ASN A 68 -9.41 -5.70 -28.22
C ASN A 68 -10.60 -5.48 -29.18
N ASP A 69 -11.44 -4.46 -28.93
CA ASP A 69 -12.53 -4.03 -29.81
C ASP A 69 -12.05 -3.09 -30.94
N GLN A 70 -10.83 -2.53 -30.80
CA GLN A 70 -10.22 -1.61 -31.77
C GLN A 70 -9.15 -2.25 -32.69
N SER A 71 -9.02 -3.57 -32.67
CA SER A 71 -8.07 -4.36 -33.50
C SER A 71 -8.80 -5.45 -34.27
#